data_AF-A0A832NKV6-F1
#
_entry.id   AF-A0A832NKV6-F1
#
_cell.length_a   1.000
_cell.length_b   1.000
_cell.length_c   1.000
_cell.angle_alpha   90.00
_cell.angle_beta   90.00
_cell.angle_gamma   90.00
#
_symmetry.space_group_name_H-M   'P 1'
#
loop_
_entity.id
_entity.type
_entity.pdbx_description
1 polymer ?
#
loop_
_entity_poly.entity_id
_entity_poly.type
_entity_poly.pdbx_seq_one_letter_code
_entity_poly.pdbx_strand_id
1 'polypeptide(L)'
;MQQDPDKKTNQREGGGIPAPSGKTNLIDTDYVIGQDNISRKKFGIDFDLHGVVFAFSAIVILVFVLLTLALQETVEPIYDAI
;
A
#
# COMPACT_ATOMS: atom_id res chain seq x y z
N MET A 1 32.67 -23.50 39.93
CA MET A 1 31.72 -22.49 39.40
C MET A 1 31.68 -22.68 37.90
N GLN A 2 30.62 -23.30 37.40
CA GLN A 2 30.40 -23.55 35.97
C GLN A 2 29.99 -22.23 35.30
N GLN A 3 30.62 -21.89 34.17
CA GLN A 3 30.25 -20.72 33.35
C GLN A 3 29.09 -21.09 32.43
N ASP A 4 28.04 -20.27 32.42
CA ASP A 4 26.88 -20.39 31.54
C ASP A 4 27.20 -19.82 30.14
N PRO A 5 27.00 -20.58 29.04
CA PRO A 5 27.41 -20.18 27.70
C PRO A 5 26.46 -19.20 26.97
N ASP A 6 25.31 -18.86 27.53
CA ASP A 6 24.22 -18.18 26.79
C ASP A 6 24.13 -16.65 26.98
N LYS A 7 25.26 -15.95 27.12
CA LYS A 7 25.27 -14.48 27.08
C LYS A 7 25.86 -13.94 25.77
N LYS A 8 25.10 -14.06 24.68
CA LYS A 8 25.35 -13.27 23.46
C LYS A 8 24.53 -11.98 23.49
N THR A 9 25.13 -10.94 24.06
CA THR A 9 24.68 -9.55 23.92
C THR A 9 24.82 -9.12 22.45
N ASN A 10 23.71 -9.01 21.72
CA ASN A 10 23.68 -8.36 20.40
C ASN A 10 23.21 -6.91 20.59
N GLN A 11 24.15 -6.04 20.96
CA GLN A 11 23.94 -4.59 20.93
C GLN A 11 24.20 -4.10 19.51
N ARG A 12 23.13 -3.88 18.75
CA ARG A 12 23.14 -2.90 17.66
C ARG A 12 22.46 -1.66 18.19
N GLU A 13 23.26 -0.77 18.74
CA GLU A 13 22.87 0.58 19.11
C GLU A 13 22.59 1.39 17.83
N GLY A 14 21.36 1.29 17.33
CA GLY A 14 20.76 2.25 16.41
C GLY A 14 19.83 3.15 17.22
N GLY A 15 20.35 4.30 17.63
CA GLY A 15 19.69 5.23 18.55
C GLY A 15 18.34 5.76 18.06
N GLY A 16 17.37 5.81 18.99
CA GLY A 16 16.16 6.61 18.86
C GLY A 16 14.92 5.98 19.48
N ILE A 17 14.73 4.67 19.29
CA ILE A 17 13.54 3.98 19.80
C ILE A 17 14.00 2.73 20.57
N PRO A 18 13.76 2.66 21.90
CA PRO A 18 13.95 1.43 22.66
C PRO A 18 13.22 0.29 21.97
N ALA A 19 13.84 -0.89 21.92
CA ALA A 19 13.14 -2.09 21.46
C ALA A 19 11.83 -2.24 22.26
N PRO A 20 10.71 -2.62 21.61
CA PRO A 20 9.43 -2.75 22.29
C PRO A 20 9.60 -3.62 23.54
N SER A 21 9.21 -3.08 24.70
CA SER A 21 9.33 -3.75 25.99
C SER A 21 7.97 -4.28 26.44
N GLY A 22 7.90 -5.54 26.86
CA GLY A 22 6.68 -6.17 27.37
C GLY A 22 6.38 -7.50 26.68
N LYS A 23 5.47 -8.30 27.27
CA LYS A 23 4.99 -9.53 26.63
C LYS A 23 4.15 -9.16 25.40
N THR A 24 4.53 -9.65 24.22
CA THR A 24 3.65 -9.60 23.06
C THR A 24 2.49 -10.54 23.31
N ASN A 25 1.27 -10.01 23.27
CA ASN A 25 0.05 -10.81 23.21
C ASN A 25 -0.50 -10.70 21.79
N LEU A 26 -1.06 -11.80 21.27
CA LEU A 26 -1.91 -11.67 20.09
C LEU A 26 -3.12 -10.80 20.47
N ILE A 27 -3.49 -9.92 19.56
CA ILE A 27 -4.74 -9.17 19.68
C ILE A 27 -5.86 -10.18 19.42
N ASP A 28 -6.63 -10.50 20.47
CA ASP A 28 -7.78 -11.40 20.37
C ASP A 28 -8.98 -10.61 19.88
N THR A 29 -9.25 -10.74 18.59
CA THR A 29 -10.37 -10.10 17.90
C THR A 29 -10.98 -11.11 16.94
N ASP A 30 -12.28 -10.96 16.73
CA ASP A 30 -13.03 -11.64 15.68
C ASP A 30 -12.72 -11.12 14.28
N TYR A 31 -11.99 -10.00 14.15
CA TYR A 31 -11.63 -9.42 12.87
C TYR A 31 -10.66 -10.31 12.08
N VAL A 32 -11.02 -10.59 10.82
CA VAL A 32 -10.17 -11.31 9.87
C VAL A 32 -9.55 -10.32 8.89
N ILE A 33 -8.21 -10.36 8.77
CA ILE A 33 -7.47 -9.50 7.85
C ILE A 33 -8.00 -9.69 6.42
N GLY A 34 -8.47 -8.60 5.82
CA GLY A 34 -9.01 -8.57 4.46
C GLY A 34 -10.49 -8.93 4.32
N GLN A 35 -11.23 -9.09 5.43
CA GLN A 35 -12.68 -9.38 5.40
C GLN A 35 -13.51 -8.31 4.67
N ASP A 36 -13.04 -7.06 4.70
CA ASP A 36 -13.70 -5.91 4.05
C ASP A 36 -13.17 -5.68 2.62
N ASN A 37 -12.24 -6.50 2.13
CA ASN A 37 -11.80 -6.43 0.74
C ASN A 37 -12.97 -6.82 -0.17
N ILE A 38 -13.30 -5.91 -1.10
CA ILE A 38 -14.30 -6.19 -2.14
C ILE A 38 -13.60 -7.03 -3.23
N SER A 39 -13.43 -8.31 -2.91
CA SER A 39 -12.87 -9.33 -3.79
C SER A 39 -13.93 -10.39 -4.03
N ARG A 40 -14.59 -10.36 -5.20
CA ARG A 40 -15.66 -11.32 -5.54
C ARG A 40 -15.25 -12.17 -6.72
N LYS A 41 -15.45 -13.48 -6.62
CA LYS A 41 -15.34 -14.38 -7.76
C LYS A 41 -16.71 -14.53 -8.41
N LYS A 42 -16.97 -13.77 -9.48
CA LYS A 42 -18.23 -13.87 -10.23
C LYS A 42 -17.91 -14.37 -11.64
N PHE A 43 -18.62 -15.43 -12.08
CA PHE A 43 -18.43 -16.04 -13.40
C PHE A 43 -16.99 -16.50 -13.71
N GLY A 44 -16.23 -16.96 -12.71
CA GLY A 44 -14.86 -17.45 -12.90
C GLY A 44 -13.80 -16.35 -13.04
N ILE A 45 -14.19 -15.08 -12.95
CA ILE A 45 -13.29 -13.92 -12.94
C ILE A 45 -13.15 -13.44 -11.49
N ASP A 46 -11.90 -13.24 -11.06
CA ASP A 46 -11.58 -12.62 -9.78
C ASP A 46 -11.73 -11.10 -9.93
N PHE A 47 -12.80 -10.53 -9.38
CA PHE A 47 -13.03 -9.09 -9.32
C PHE A 47 -12.39 -8.55 -8.05
N ASP A 48 -11.30 -7.79 -8.20
CA ASP A 48 -10.69 -6.98 -7.15
C ASP A 48 -10.92 -5.50 -7.48
N LEU A 49 -11.62 -4.80 -6.58
CA LEU A 49 -11.88 -3.38 -6.75
C LEU A 49 -10.58 -2.59 -6.94
N HIS A 50 -9.49 -2.94 -6.25
CA HIS A 50 -8.21 -2.23 -6.36
C HIS A 50 -7.64 -2.32 -7.78
N GLY A 51 -7.63 -3.51 -8.36
CA GLY A 51 -7.17 -3.71 -9.74
C GLY A 51 -8.01 -2.91 -10.75
N VAL A 52 -9.33 -2.87 -10.58
CA VAL A 52 -10.23 -2.16 -11.48
C VAL A 52 -10.06 -0.64 -11.37
N VAL A 53 -10.07 -0.09 -10.16
CA VAL A 53 -9.91 1.37 -9.99
C VAL A 53 -8.52 1.82 -10.40
N PHE A 54 -7.49 0.99 -10.16
CA PHE A 54 -6.12 1.26 -10.60
C PHE A 54 -6.04 1.35 -12.13
N ALA A 55 -6.51 0.31 -12.83
CA ALA A 55 -6.44 0.25 -14.28
C ALA A 55 -7.23 1.38 -14.94
N PHE A 56 -8.45 1.65 -14.46
CA PHE A 56 -9.28 2.73 -14.98
C PHE A 56 -8.62 4.09 -14.78
N SER A 57 -8.13 4.37 -13.56
CA SER A 57 -7.45 5.65 -13.26
C SER A 57 -6.18 5.82 -14.10
N ALA A 58 -5.39 4.75 -14.27
CA ALA A 58 -4.19 4.78 -15.08
C ALA A 58 -4.48 5.12 -16.55
N ILE A 59 -5.53 4.51 -17.14
CA ILE A 59 -5.94 4.80 -18.52
C ILE A 59 -6.42 6.24 -18.65
N VAL A 60 -7.26 6.72 -17.73
CA VAL A 60 -7.78 8.10 -17.76
C VAL A 60 -6.64 9.11 -17.69
N ILE A 61 -5.72 8.94 -16.73
CA ILE A 61 -4.55 9.82 -16.58
C ILE A 61 -3.68 9.76 -17.84
N LEU A 62 -3.39 8.56 -18.35
CA LEU A 62 -2.58 8.40 -19.55
C LEU A 62 -3.20 9.11 -20.75
N VAL A 63 -4.50 8.91 -20.99
CA VAL A 63 -5.23 9.59 -22.08
C VAL A 63 -5.19 11.10 -21.89
N PHE A 64 -5.44 11.61 -20.69
CA PHE A 64 -5.36 13.03 -20.39
C PHE A 64 -3.98 13.61 -20.70
N VAL A 65 -2.91 12.96 -20.24
CA VAL A 65 -1.53 13.40 -20.49
C VAL A 65 -1.21 13.36 -21.98
N LEU A 66 -1.55 12.27 -22.66
CA LEU A 66 -1.30 12.13 -24.10
C LEU A 66 -2.04 13.19 -24.91
N LEU A 67 -3.31 13.44 -24.62
CA LEU A 67 -4.09 14.49 -25.28
C LEU A 67 -3.51 15.88 -25.00
N THR A 68 -3.11 16.14 -23.76
CA THR A 68 -2.51 17.42 -23.37
C THR A 68 -1.21 17.69 -24.14
N LEU A 69 -0.35 16.67 -24.27
CA LEU A 69 0.93 16.82 -24.96
C LEU A 69 0.79 16.83 -26.49
N ALA A 70 -0.16 16.07 -27.05
CA ALA A 70 -0.32 15.94 -28.49
C ALA A 70 -1.19 17.04 -29.11
N LEU A 71 -2.13 17.64 -28.37
CA LEU A 71 -3.10 18.61 -28.87
C LEU A 71 -2.99 19.97 -28.14
N GLN A 72 -1.78 20.46 -27.89
CA GLN A 72 -1.49 21.66 -27.07
C GLN A 72 -2.34 22.88 -27.48
N GLU A 73 -2.32 23.28 -28.75
CA GLU A 73 -3.08 24.43 -29.28
C GLU A 73 -4.60 24.31 -29.07
N THR A 74 -5.12 23.09 -29.03
CA THR A 74 -6.55 22.83 -28.83
C THR A 74 -6.94 22.88 -27.35
N VAL A 75 -6.06 22.39 -26.46
CA VAL A 75 -6.35 22.29 -25.03
C VAL A 75 -5.97 23.55 -24.25
N GLU A 76 -4.99 24.32 -24.72
CA GLU A 76 -4.51 25.56 -24.07
C GLU A 76 -5.66 26.55 -23.76
N PRO A 77 -6.55 26.89 -24.71
CA PRO A 77 -7.66 27.82 -24.42
C PRO A 77 -8.66 27.27 -23.39
N ILE A 78 -8.76 25.94 -23.25
CA ILE A 78 -9.64 25.30 -22.26
C ILE A 78 -9.03 25.46 -20.86
N TYR A 79 -7.71 25.33 -20.74
CA TYR A 79 -7.00 25.48 -19.47
C TYR A 79 -6.96 26.93 -18.99
N ASP A 80 -6.83 27.90 -19.89
CA ASP A 80 -6.86 29.33 -19.54
C ASP A 80 -8.25 29.83 -19.10
N ALA A 81 -9.31 29.08 -19.43
CA ALA A 81 -10.69 29.43 -19.10
C ALA A 81 -11.11 29.03 -17.67
N ILE A 82 -10.26 28.31 -16.92
CA ILE A 82 -10.53 27.78 -15.57
C ILE A 82 -9.61 28.46 -14.57
#